data_AF-T0ZAI0-F1
#
_entry.id   AF-T0ZAI0-F1
#
_cell.length_a   1.000
_cell.length_b   1.000
_cell.length_c   1.000
_cell.angle_alpha   90.00
_cell.angle_beta   90.00
_cell.angle_gamma   90.00
#
_symmetry.space_group_name_H-M   'P 1'
#
loop_
_entity.id
_entity.type
_entity.pdbx_description
1 polymer ?
#
loop_
_entity_poly.entity_id
_entity_poly.type
_entity_poly.pdbx_seq_one_letter_code
_entity_poly.pdbx_strand_id
1 'polypeptide(L)'
;RLSCRGSDPSLPGATAARLSLLLDVTNSLVLDCRVGSCQTGEREYAFEHLEALGEGDILLADRGTPSLELFAKIRERGAHFAIRMPGHWKAVKQFLRSGEKEAIVTLPSKKDPSLTMTVRLLKIEREGKSMVVATSLLDATLFPLELFSELYHMRWWNEEWYKEL
;
A
#
# COMPACT_ATOMS: atom_id res chain seq x y z
N ARG A 1 8.76 -7.45 -0.42
CA ARG A 1 8.29 -7.99 -1.73
C ARG A 1 9.40 -8.83 -2.35
N LEU A 2 9.27 -10.15 -2.41
CA LEU A 2 10.16 -11.00 -3.20
C LEU A 2 9.51 -11.23 -4.58
N SER A 3 10.14 -10.71 -5.64
CA SER A 3 9.62 -10.78 -7.01
C SER A 3 9.94 -12.13 -7.62
N CYS A 4 8.94 -12.79 -8.21
CA CYS A 4 9.16 -13.90 -9.14
C CYS A 4 10.04 -13.36 -10.29
N ARG A 5 11.32 -13.73 -10.36
CA ARG A 5 12.11 -13.46 -11.57
C ARG A 5 11.61 -14.40 -12.65
N GLY A 6 11.44 -13.85 -13.85
CA GLY A 6 10.78 -14.50 -14.97
C GLY A 6 11.36 -15.89 -15.25
N SER A 7 10.46 -16.83 -15.53
CA SER A 7 10.77 -18.11 -16.15
C SER A 7 11.60 -17.85 -17.40
N ASP A 8 12.83 -18.34 -17.41
CA ASP A 8 13.63 -18.49 -18.62
C ASP A 8 12.80 -19.28 -19.65
N PRO A 9 12.49 -18.72 -20.83
CA PRO A 9 11.70 -19.42 -21.84
C PRO A 9 12.39 -20.68 -22.38
N SER A 10 13.68 -20.89 -22.08
CA SER A 10 14.42 -22.13 -22.39
C SER A 10 14.28 -23.23 -21.33
N LEU A 11 13.64 -22.95 -20.18
CA LEU A 11 13.37 -23.91 -19.10
C LEU A 11 11.85 -24.10 -18.91
N PRO A 12 11.19 -24.97 -19.71
CA PRO A 12 9.79 -25.28 -19.53
C PRO A 12 9.63 -26.08 -18.22
N GLY A 13 9.21 -25.40 -17.14
CA GLY A 13 8.96 -26.05 -15.85
C GLY A 13 9.42 -25.32 -14.59
N ALA A 14 9.98 -24.10 -14.67
CA ALA A 14 10.25 -23.32 -13.46
C ALA A 14 8.91 -22.84 -12.84
N THR A 15 8.34 -23.62 -11.93
CA THR A 15 7.18 -23.22 -11.11
C THR A 15 7.61 -22.10 -10.16
N ALA A 16 7.51 -20.86 -10.60
CA ALA A 16 7.70 -19.71 -9.72
C ALA A 16 6.47 -19.57 -8.81
N ALA A 17 6.71 -19.45 -7.51
CA ALA A 17 5.69 -19.11 -6.52
C ALA A 17 5.91 -17.67 -6.03
N ARG A 18 4.81 -16.99 -5.70
CA ARG A 18 4.84 -15.68 -5.04
C ARG A 18 4.68 -15.88 -3.53
N LEU A 19 5.58 -15.24 -2.79
CA LEU A 19 5.46 -15.04 -1.36
C LEU A 19 4.91 -13.64 -1.08
N SER A 20 3.77 -13.56 -0.41
CA SER A 20 3.18 -12.31 0.07
C SER A 20 3.20 -12.29 1.59
N LEU A 21 3.90 -11.31 2.17
CA LEU A 21 4.11 -11.19 3.61
C LEU A 21 3.41 -9.93 4.13
N LEU A 22 2.71 -10.06 5.24
CA LEU A 22 2.28 -8.95 6.10
C LEU A 22 3.27 -8.85 7.26
N LEU A 23 3.83 -7.66 7.45
CA LEU A 23 4.91 -7.43 8.42
C LEU A 23 4.50 -6.35 9.41
N ASP A 24 4.82 -6.55 10.68
CA ASP A 24 4.93 -5.47 11.64
C ASP A 24 6.22 -4.69 11.37
N VAL A 25 6.09 -3.44 10.93
CA VAL A 25 7.25 -2.62 10.57
C VAL A 25 8.06 -2.13 11.76
N THR A 26 7.49 -2.19 12.97
CA THR A 26 8.15 -1.73 14.21
C THR A 26 8.95 -2.85 14.88
N ASN A 27 8.44 -4.08 14.82
CA ASN A 27 9.05 -5.25 15.46
C ASN A 27 9.70 -6.23 14.47
N SER A 28 9.59 -5.97 13.16
CA SER A 28 10.10 -6.84 12.10
C SER A 28 9.56 -8.29 12.19
N LEU A 29 8.30 -8.43 12.62
CA LEU A 29 7.62 -9.72 12.75
C LEU A 29 6.76 -10.00 11.53
N VAL A 30 6.75 -11.26 11.08
CA VAL A 30 5.80 -11.73 10.08
C VAL A 30 4.48 -12.02 10.76
N LEU A 31 3.45 -11.25 10.42
CA LEU A 31 2.10 -11.40 10.97
C LEU A 31 1.26 -12.37 10.15
N ASP A 32 1.44 -12.37 8.82
CA ASP A 32 0.80 -13.32 7.92
C ASP A 32 1.69 -13.60 6.70
N CYS A 33 1.58 -14.81 6.15
CA CYS A 33 2.38 -15.30 5.04
C CYS A 33 1.49 -16.12 4.09
N ARG A 34 1.34 -15.63 2.86
CA ARG A 34 0.59 -16.30 1.80
C ARG A 34 1.55 -16.74 0.70
N VAL A 35 1.43 -18.00 0.30
CA VAL A 35 2.18 -18.60 -0.82
C VAL A 35 1.19 -18.94 -1.92
N GLY A 36 1.45 -18.50 -3.14
CA GLY A 36 0.59 -18.86 -4.25
C GLY A 36 1.19 -18.56 -5.62
N SER A 37 0.32 -18.56 -6.63
CA SER A 37 0.74 -18.35 -8.02
C SER A 37 1.29 -16.95 -8.26
N CYS A 38 2.31 -16.83 -9.10
CA CYS A 38 2.78 -15.52 -9.60
C CYS A 38 1.76 -14.82 -10.51
N GLN A 39 0.71 -15.54 -10.96
CA GLN A 39 -0.41 -14.96 -11.72
C GLN A 39 -1.40 -14.20 -10.83
N THR A 40 -1.47 -14.51 -9.53
CA THR A 40 -2.30 -13.78 -8.56
C THR A 40 -1.67 -12.42 -8.27
N GLY A 41 -2.43 -11.34 -8.42
CA GLY A 41 -1.94 -9.97 -8.22
C GLY A 41 -1.71 -9.61 -6.74
N GLU A 42 -1.03 -8.48 -6.52
CA GLU A 42 -0.72 -7.99 -5.17
C GLU A 42 -1.95 -7.56 -4.39
N ARG A 43 -2.96 -7.06 -5.09
CA ARG A 43 -4.20 -6.61 -4.48
C ARG A 43 -4.99 -7.79 -3.91
N GLU A 44 -5.01 -8.91 -4.62
CA GLU A 44 -5.70 -10.12 -4.21
C GLU A 44 -5.11 -10.64 -2.89
N TYR A 45 -3.78 -10.75 -2.79
CA TYR A 45 -3.14 -11.07 -1.51
C TYR A 45 -3.35 -10.00 -0.43
N ALA A 46 -3.44 -8.72 -0.79
CA ALA A 46 -3.74 -7.67 0.19
C ALA A 46 -5.13 -7.84 0.81
N PHE A 47 -6.11 -8.36 0.06
CA PHE A 47 -7.42 -8.72 0.61
C PHE A 47 -7.34 -9.92 1.56
N GLU A 48 -6.55 -10.94 1.22
CA GLU A 48 -6.33 -12.10 2.09
C GLU A 48 -5.70 -11.69 3.43
N HIS A 49 -4.68 -10.83 3.38
CA HIS A 49 -3.99 -10.32 4.58
C HIS A 49 -4.89 -9.49 5.51
N LEU A 50 -6.07 -9.03 5.07
CA LEU A 50 -6.98 -8.28 5.95
C LEU A 50 -7.48 -9.12 7.13
N GLU A 51 -7.45 -10.45 7.02
CA GLU A 51 -7.83 -11.35 8.12
C GLU A 51 -6.94 -11.21 9.35
N ALA A 52 -5.68 -10.81 9.14
CA ALA A 52 -4.69 -10.59 10.19
C ALA A 52 -4.70 -9.16 10.76
N LEU A 53 -5.51 -8.24 10.22
CA LEU A 53 -5.62 -6.87 10.71
C LEU A 53 -6.63 -6.77 11.86
N GLY A 54 -6.20 -6.14 12.95
CA GLY A 54 -7.03 -5.74 14.08
C GLY A 54 -7.60 -4.32 13.95
N GLU A 55 -8.49 -3.97 14.87
CA GLU A 55 -9.01 -2.61 15.02
C GLU A 55 -7.88 -1.65 15.44
N GLY A 56 -7.82 -0.47 14.82
CA GLY A 56 -6.78 0.54 15.07
C GLY A 56 -5.45 0.31 14.34
N ASP A 57 -5.22 -0.86 13.75
CA ASP A 57 -4.01 -1.12 12.95
C ASP A 57 -3.94 -0.18 11.73
N ILE A 58 -2.72 0.10 11.27
CA ILE A 58 -2.50 0.85 10.02
C ILE A 58 -1.80 -0.02 8.97
N LEU A 59 -2.50 -0.31 7.88
CA LEU A 59 -1.92 -1.04 6.76
C LEU A 59 -1.05 -0.12 5.90
N LEU A 60 0.24 -0.46 5.77
CA LEU A 60 1.17 0.15 4.82
C LEU A 60 1.30 -0.71 3.57
N ALA A 61 1.09 -0.14 2.37
CA ALA A 61 1.27 -0.88 1.11
C ALA A 61 1.79 -0.04 -0.06
N ASP A 62 2.31 -0.72 -1.09
CA ASP A 62 2.81 -0.12 -2.35
C ASP A 62 1.69 -0.03 -3.42
N ARG A 63 2.01 0.64 -4.53
CA ARG A 63 1.14 1.09 -5.63
C ARG A 63 0.34 0.02 -6.37
N GLY A 64 0.59 -1.26 -6.14
CA GLY A 64 -0.16 -2.36 -6.77
C GLY A 64 -1.47 -2.70 -6.07
N THR A 65 -1.63 -2.30 -4.82
CA THR A 65 -2.78 -2.65 -3.97
C THR A 65 -4.00 -1.71 -4.05
N PRO A 66 -3.88 -0.38 -4.29
CA PRO A 66 -5.01 0.53 -4.18
C PRO A 66 -6.26 0.11 -4.97
N SER A 67 -7.40 0.11 -4.29
CA SER A 67 -8.76 0.10 -4.83
C SER A 67 -9.71 0.67 -3.77
N LEU A 68 -10.86 1.24 -4.17
CA LEU A 68 -11.84 1.70 -3.18
C LEU A 68 -12.47 0.56 -2.40
N GLU A 69 -12.63 -0.61 -3.03
CA GLU A 69 -13.09 -1.83 -2.36
C GLU A 69 -12.13 -2.23 -1.22
N LEU A 70 -10.81 -2.16 -1.45
CA LEU A 70 -9.81 -2.45 -0.42
C LEU A 70 -9.87 -1.42 0.71
N PHE A 71 -9.95 -0.13 0.38
CA PHE A 71 -10.07 0.93 1.39
C PHE A 71 -11.33 0.78 2.25
N ALA A 72 -12.46 0.42 1.64
CA ALA A 72 -13.70 0.16 2.35
C ALA A 72 -13.56 -1.04 3.29
N LYS A 73 -12.99 -2.16 2.82
CA LYS A 73 -12.77 -3.37 3.62
C LYS A 73 -11.82 -3.17 4.80
N ILE A 74 -10.79 -2.34 4.64
CA ILE A 74 -9.91 -1.95 5.76
C ILE A 74 -10.72 -1.17 6.82
N ARG A 75 -11.53 -0.19 6.39
CA ARG A 75 -12.34 0.61 7.31
C ARG A 75 -13.45 -0.19 8.00
N GLU A 76 -14.06 -1.16 7.31
CA GLU A 76 -15.06 -2.07 7.88
C GLU A 76 -14.50 -2.88 9.07
N ARG A 77 -13.17 -3.10 9.10
CA ARG A 77 -12.48 -3.76 10.21
C ARG A 77 -12.07 -2.82 11.35
N GLY A 78 -12.41 -1.53 11.25
CA GLY A 78 -11.93 -0.52 12.21
C GLY A 78 -10.44 -0.21 12.07
N ALA A 79 -9.80 -0.66 10.99
CA ALA A 79 -8.39 -0.39 10.70
C ALA A 79 -8.23 0.88 9.83
N HIS A 80 -7.00 1.37 9.78
CA HIS A 80 -6.53 2.48 8.99
C HIS A 80 -5.60 2.03 7.87
N PHE A 81 -5.33 2.93 6.94
CA PHE A 81 -4.35 2.68 5.89
C PHE A 81 -3.47 3.89 5.63
N ALA A 82 -2.25 3.64 5.16
CA ALA A 82 -1.42 4.58 4.44
C ALA A 82 -0.81 3.83 3.25
N ILE A 83 -1.37 4.02 2.06
CA ILE A 83 -1.06 3.20 0.88
C ILE A 83 -0.55 4.11 -0.24
N ARG A 84 0.54 3.70 -0.89
CA ARG A 84 1.13 4.44 -1.99
C ARG A 84 0.18 4.39 -3.18
N MET A 85 -0.15 5.55 -3.71
CA MET A 85 -1.06 5.68 -4.83
C MET A 85 -0.31 5.64 -6.17
N PRO A 86 -0.84 4.96 -7.19
CA PRO A 86 -0.25 5.01 -8.52
C PRO A 86 -0.56 6.35 -9.20
N GLY A 87 0.44 6.92 -9.88
CA GLY A 87 0.37 8.26 -10.49
C GLY A 87 -0.68 8.42 -11.60
N HIS A 88 -1.26 7.33 -12.11
CA HIS A 88 -2.28 7.41 -13.16
C HIS A 88 -3.67 7.82 -12.64
N TRP A 89 -3.92 7.78 -11.32
CA TRP A 89 -5.20 8.19 -10.73
C TRP A 89 -5.42 9.69 -10.89
N LYS A 90 -6.65 10.08 -11.27
CA LYS A 90 -7.01 11.49 -11.54
C LYS A 90 -6.72 12.39 -10.34
N ALA A 91 -7.12 11.97 -9.14
CA ALA A 91 -6.89 12.71 -7.90
C ALA A 91 -5.39 12.90 -7.61
N VAL A 92 -4.57 11.86 -7.85
CA VAL A 92 -3.11 11.94 -7.69
C VAL A 92 -2.48 12.93 -8.67
N LYS A 93 -2.90 12.89 -9.94
CA LYS A 93 -2.42 13.86 -10.95
C LYS A 93 -2.79 15.30 -10.59
N GLN A 94 -4.01 15.52 -10.11
CA GLN A 94 -4.48 16.85 -9.70
C GLN A 94 -3.71 17.34 -8.46
N PHE A 95 -3.53 16.48 -7.46
CA PHE A 95 -2.73 16.77 -6.28
C PHE A 95 -1.29 17.13 -6.64
N LEU A 96 -0.61 16.33 -7.46
CA LEU A 96 0.76 16.63 -7.90
C LEU A 96 0.87 17.96 -8.67
N ARG A 97 -0.15 18.33 -9.45
CA ARG A 97 -0.19 19.63 -10.17
C ARG A 97 -0.42 20.82 -9.25
N SER A 98 -1.08 20.62 -8.11
CA SER A 98 -1.32 21.70 -7.14
C SER A 98 -0.03 22.21 -6.50
N GLY A 99 1.01 21.37 -6.42
CA GLY A 99 2.26 21.70 -5.74
C GLY A 99 2.20 21.55 -4.21
N GLU A 100 1.02 21.27 -3.65
CA GLU A 100 0.82 21.07 -2.22
C GLU A 100 1.55 19.82 -1.70
N LYS A 101 1.91 19.85 -0.42
CA LYS A 101 2.50 18.69 0.28
C LYS A 101 1.44 17.70 0.75
N GLU A 102 0.22 18.16 0.97
CA GLU A 102 -0.91 17.34 1.38
C GLU A 102 -2.25 17.92 0.94
N ALA A 103 -3.25 17.08 0.77
CA ALA A 103 -4.62 17.50 0.45
C ALA A 103 -5.64 16.45 0.85
N ILE A 104 -6.77 16.87 1.43
CA ILE A 104 -7.93 15.99 1.61
C ILE A 104 -8.73 15.96 0.31
N VAL A 105 -8.99 14.76 -0.21
CA VAL A 105 -9.71 14.54 -1.46
C VAL A 105 -10.74 13.44 -1.31
N THR A 106 -11.81 13.51 -2.09
CA THR A 106 -12.78 12.42 -2.21
C THR A 106 -12.54 11.65 -3.49
N LEU A 107 -12.29 10.36 -3.36
CA LEU A 107 -12.07 9.42 -4.45
C LEU A 107 -13.42 8.78 -4.83
N PRO A 108 -13.90 8.91 -6.07
CA PRO A 108 -15.09 8.20 -6.53
C PRO A 108 -14.73 6.82 -7.09
N SER A 109 -15.56 5.80 -6.83
CA SER A 109 -15.45 4.51 -7.51
C SER A 109 -15.97 4.62 -8.94
N LYS A 110 -15.30 3.93 -9.87
CA LYS A 110 -15.76 3.82 -11.26
C LYS A 110 -16.84 2.76 -11.44
N LYS A 111 -16.86 1.74 -10.57
CA LYS A 111 -17.78 0.60 -10.68
C LYS A 111 -19.11 0.89 -9.99
N ASP A 112 -19.05 1.57 -8.85
CA ASP A 112 -20.20 1.91 -8.02
C ASP A 112 -20.15 3.40 -7.68
N PRO A 113 -20.92 4.26 -8.37
CA PRO A 113 -20.93 5.69 -8.12
C PRO A 113 -21.31 6.09 -6.69
N SER A 114 -21.98 5.22 -5.93
CA SER A 114 -22.33 5.47 -4.53
C SER A 114 -21.14 5.29 -3.58
N LEU A 115 -20.17 4.45 -3.97
CA LEU A 115 -18.96 4.23 -3.20
C LEU A 115 -17.96 5.37 -3.43
N THR A 116 -17.80 6.20 -2.41
CA THR A 116 -16.77 7.24 -2.36
C THR A 116 -15.90 7.06 -1.13
N MET A 117 -14.64 7.51 -1.22
CA MET A 117 -13.70 7.46 -0.10
C MET A 117 -13.00 8.80 0.05
N THR A 118 -13.21 9.46 1.19
CA THR A 118 -12.41 10.62 1.58
C THR A 118 -11.09 10.15 2.16
N VAL A 119 -9.98 10.66 1.60
CA VAL A 119 -8.62 10.34 2.02
C VAL A 119 -7.79 11.61 2.10
N ARG A 120 -6.73 11.59 2.90
CA ARG A 120 -5.66 12.59 2.82
C ARG A 120 -4.55 12.05 1.93
N LEU A 121 -4.22 12.79 0.89
CA LEU A 121 -3.04 12.55 0.08
C LEU A 121 -1.85 13.27 0.70
N LEU A 122 -0.72 12.58 0.75
CA LEU A 122 0.55 13.05 1.28
C LEU A 122 1.62 12.89 0.20
N LYS A 123 2.41 13.93 -0.02
CA LYS A 123 3.61 13.86 -0.87
C LYS A 123 4.82 13.55 0.02
N ILE A 124 5.31 12.32 -0.06
CA ILE A 124 6.49 11.88 0.67
C ILE A 124 7.70 11.92 -0.27
N GLU A 125 8.79 12.52 0.17
CA GLU A 125 10.04 12.64 -0.59
C GLU A 125 11.18 11.90 0.11
N ARG A 126 11.99 11.17 -0.67
CA ARG A 126 13.23 10.53 -0.21
C ARG A 126 14.25 10.51 -1.34
N GLU A 127 15.48 10.95 -1.07
CA GLU A 127 16.62 10.86 -2.00
C GLU A 127 16.27 11.39 -3.42
N GLY A 128 15.56 12.51 -3.49
CA GLY A 128 15.13 13.13 -4.75
C GLY A 128 13.97 12.42 -5.47
N LYS A 129 13.42 11.33 -4.92
CA LYS A 129 12.23 10.66 -5.43
C LYS A 129 11.03 11.00 -4.57
N SER A 130 9.93 11.39 -5.21
CA SER A 130 8.65 11.61 -4.53
C SER A 130 7.68 10.46 -4.77
N MET A 131 6.77 10.26 -3.82
CA MET A 131 5.61 9.42 -3.97
C MET A 131 4.38 10.09 -3.37
N VAL A 132 3.21 9.63 -3.78
CA VAL A 132 1.94 10.03 -3.18
C VAL A 132 1.41 8.86 -2.37
N VAL A 133 1.04 9.12 -1.12
CA VAL A 133 0.41 8.15 -0.21
C VAL A 133 -0.98 8.66 0.13
N ALA A 134 -1.98 7.78 0.05
CA ALA A 134 -3.31 8.05 0.57
C ALA A 134 -3.44 7.44 1.97
N THR A 135 -3.95 8.21 2.92
CA THR A 135 -4.28 7.72 4.25
C THR A 135 -5.73 8.01 4.65
N SER A 136 -6.30 7.11 5.46
CA SER A 136 -7.58 7.32 6.13
C SER A 136 -7.51 8.28 7.32
N LEU A 137 -6.30 8.61 7.80
CA LEU A 137 -6.08 9.50 8.94
C LEU A 137 -6.06 10.96 8.45
N LEU A 138 -7.19 11.65 8.66
CA LEU A 138 -7.43 12.97 8.06
C LEU A 138 -6.91 14.14 8.89
N ASP A 139 -6.75 13.96 10.21
CA ASP A 139 -6.33 15.01 11.14
C ASP A 139 -4.81 15.25 11.03
N ALA A 140 -4.42 16.40 10.48
CA ALA A 140 -3.02 16.76 10.29
C ALA A 140 -2.30 17.16 11.60
N THR A 141 -3.05 17.53 12.63
CA THR A 141 -2.50 17.87 13.95
C THR A 141 -2.16 16.60 14.73
N LEU A 142 -3.05 15.61 14.68
CA LEU A 142 -2.81 14.31 15.33
C LEU A 142 -1.84 13.43 14.54
N PHE A 143 -1.88 13.51 13.21
CA PHE A 143 -1.08 12.66 12.32
C PHE A 143 -0.28 13.55 11.34
N PRO A 144 0.85 14.13 11.78
CA PRO A 144 1.66 14.99 10.93
C PRO A 144 2.29 14.20 9.76
N LEU A 145 2.62 14.90 8.67
CA LEU A 145 3.18 14.31 7.44
C LEU A 145 4.49 13.56 7.70
N GLU A 146 5.29 14.07 8.64
CA GLU A 146 6.59 13.55 9.03
C GLU A 146 6.47 12.11 9.57
N LEU A 147 5.42 11.82 10.34
CA LEU A 147 5.14 10.47 10.86
C LEU A 147 4.99 9.46 9.71
N PHE A 148 4.28 9.82 8.65
CA PHE A 148 4.13 8.94 7.48
C PHE A 148 5.42 8.79 6.70
N SER A 149 6.26 9.83 6.68
CA SER A 149 7.59 9.75 6.04
C SER A 149 8.49 8.75 6.78
N GLU A 150 8.46 8.75 8.12
CA GLU A 150 9.17 7.76 8.95
C GLU A 150 8.61 6.35 8.78
N LEU A 151 7.28 6.17 8.82
CA LEU A 151 6.64 4.87 8.59
C LEU A 151 7.02 4.27 7.22
N TYR A 152 7.03 5.09 6.17
CA TYR A 152 7.46 4.64 4.84
C TYR A 152 8.96 4.38 4.75
N HIS A 153 9.77 5.07 5.56
CA HIS A 153 11.19 4.77 5.70
C HIS A 153 11.41 3.38 6.32
N MET A 154 10.74 3.08 7.44
CA MET A 154 10.80 1.78 8.11
C MET A 154 10.33 0.65 7.17
N ARG A 155 9.21 0.86 6.47
CA ARG A 155 8.68 -0.09 5.49
C ARG A 155 9.71 -0.43 4.40
N TRP A 156 10.42 0.57 3.89
CA TRP A 156 11.47 0.38 2.90
C TRP A 156 12.69 -0.34 3.44
N TRP A 157 13.10 -0.01 4.66
CA TRP A 157 14.21 -0.71 5.33
C TRP A 157 13.94 -2.21 5.40
N ASN A 158 12.73 -2.60 5.84
CA ASN A 158 12.36 -4.01 5.92
C ASN A 158 12.36 -4.68 4.53
N GLU A 159 11.90 -3.99 3.48
CA GLU A 159 11.96 -4.54 2.11
C GLU A 159 13.39 -4.80 1.62
N GLU A 160 14.38 -4.02 2.03
CA GLU A 160 15.78 -4.27 1.67
C GLU A 160 16.35 -5.44 2.47
N TRP A 161 16.09 -5.53 3.79
CA TRP A 161 16.54 -6.64 4.63
C TRP A 161 16.05 -8.00 4.14
N TYR A 162 14.78 -8.12 3.74
CA TYR A 162 14.24 -9.38 3.22
C TYR A 162 14.76 -9.77 1.82
N LYS A 163 15.45 -8.89 1.08
CA LYS A 163 16.12 -9.29 -0.17
C LYS A 163 17.45 -10.01 0.09
N GLU A 164 18.01 -9.84 1.30
CA GLU A 164 19.28 -10.44 1.70
C GLU A 164 19.12 -11.83 2.34
N LEU A 165 17.87 -12.22 2.66
CA LEU A 165 17.48 -13.59 3.03
C LEU A 165 17.25 -14.46 1.79
#